data_AF-A0A803R0T6-F1
#
_entry.id   AF-A0A803R0T6-F1
#
_cell.length_a   1.000
_cell.length_b   1.000
_cell.length_c   1.000
_cell.angle_alpha   90.00
_cell.angle_beta   90.00
_cell.angle_gamma   90.00
#
_symmetry.space_group_name_H-M   'P 1'
#
loop_
_entity.id
_entity.type
_entity.pdbx_description
1 polymer ?
#
loop_
_entity_poly.entity_id
_entity_poly.type
_entity_poly.pdbx_seq_one_letter_code
_entity_poly.pdbx_strand_id
1 'polypeptide(L)'
;MLKVHYLQVILLLFYSNPVIPSTNIVKTLPGFSGSLPFKLQTGYIRVDEKEDVNYFYYFIESERNPRDNPLMLWLSGGPGCSVLSGLAFEIGSFKFNYYTYIIFWLE
;
A
#
# COMPACT_ATOMS: atom_id res chain seq x y z
N MET A 1 -19.10 31.48 26.99
CA MET A 1 -17.72 31.10 26.61
C MET A 1 -17.62 29.68 26.05
N LEU A 2 -18.07 28.63 26.77
CA LEU A 2 -17.95 27.23 26.33
C LEU A 2 -18.54 26.91 24.93
N LYS A 3 -19.69 27.52 24.58
CA LYS A 3 -20.35 27.34 23.27
C LYS A 3 -19.52 27.87 22.07
N VAL A 4 -18.71 28.91 22.28
CA VAL A 4 -17.91 29.54 21.21
C VAL A 4 -16.69 28.67 20.90
N HIS A 5 -16.04 28.10 21.91
CA HIS A 5 -14.94 27.17 21.71
C HIS A 5 -15.40 25.87 21.06
N TYR A 6 -16.59 25.37 21.42
CA TYR A 6 -17.17 24.19 20.75
C TYR A 6 -17.41 24.44 19.25
N LEU A 7 -17.92 25.64 18.90
CA LEU A 7 -18.12 26.03 17.50
C LEU A 7 -16.80 26.19 16.73
N GLN A 8 -15.76 26.73 17.37
CA GLN A 8 -14.42 26.85 16.78
C GLN A 8 -13.77 25.47 16.53
N VAL A 9 -13.93 24.53 17.47
CA VAL A 9 -13.42 23.15 17.31
C VAL A 9 -14.16 22.43 16.18
N ILE A 10 -15.47 22.62 16.04
CA ILE A 10 -16.24 22.05 14.92
C ILE A 10 -15.76 22.63 13.58
N LEU A 11 -15.57 23.95 13.50
CA LEU A 11 -15.05 24.61 12.30
C LEU A 11 -13.65 24.12 11.91
N LEU A 12 -12.77 23.85 12.88
CA LEU A 12 -11.45 23.27 12.64
C LEU A 12 -11.51 21.85 12.08
N LEU A 13 -12.48 21.02 12.54
CA LEU A 13 -12.70 19.66 12.03
C LEU A 13 -13.25 19.65 10.59
N PHE A 14 -13.92 20.71 10.15
CA PHE A 14 -14.38 20.87 8.76
C PHE A 14 -13.30 21.43 7.82
N TYR A 15 -12.24 22.06 8.35
CA TYR A 15 -11.13 22.63 7.58
C TYR A 15 -10.00 21.64 7.29
N SER A 16 -9.96 20.49 7.96
CA SER A 16 -9.07 19.41 7.57
C SER A 16 -9.57 18.81 6.26
N ASN A 17 -8.94 19.18 5.14
CA ASN A 17 -9.16 18.51 3.87
C ASN A 17 -8.94 17.01 4.09
N PRO A 18 -9.91 16.13 3.75
CA PRO A 18 -9.62 14.72 3.72
C PRO A 18 -8.55 14.52 2.65
N VAL A 19 -7.33 14.17 3.06
CA VAL A 19 -6.34 13.61 2.15
C VAL A 19 -6.93 12.27 1.73
N ILE A 20 -7.57 12.21 0.56
CA ILE A 20 -8.04 10.96 -0.02
C ILE A 20 -6.79 10.30 -0.59
N PRO A 21 -6.29 9.20 0.00
CA PRO A 21 -5.19 8.48 -0.61
C PRO A 21 -5.68 7.95 -1.96
N SER A 22 -4.89 8.16 -3.02
CA SER A 22 -5.16 7.57 -4.33
C SER A 22 -4.92 6.07 -4.25
N THR A 23 -5.94 5.33 -3.82
CA THR A 23 -5.90 3.88 -3.70
C THR A 23 -6.27 3.24 -5.04
N ASN A 24 -5.36 2.48 -5.64
CA ASN A 24 -5.63 1.72 -6.86
C ASN A 24 -5.80 0.25 -6.52
N ILE A 25 -6.99 -0.30 -6.78
CA ILE A 25 -7.25 -1.73 -6.66
C ILE A 25 -6.78 -2.41 -7.95
N VAL A 26 -5.79 -3.29 -7.83
CA VAL A 26 -5.24 -4.06 -8.93
C VAL A 26 -6.10 -5.32 -9.11
N LYS A 27 -6.77 -5.43 -10.26
CA LYS A 27 -7.59 -6.62 -10.59
C LYS A 27 -6.85 -7.66 -11.42
N THR A 28 -5.86 -7.22 -12.19
CA THR A 28 -5.10 -8.05 -13.14
C THR A 28 -3.64 -7.65 -13.12
N LEU A 29 -2.73 -8.62 -13.26
CA LEU A 29 -1.30 -8.38 -13.41
C LEU A 29 -0.79 -8.96 -14.73
N PRO A 30 0.16 -8.29 -15.41
CA PRO A 30 0.87 -8.91 -16.52
C PRO A 30 1.50 -10.24 -16.08
N GLY A 31 1.30 -11.31 -16.85
CA GLY A 31 1.76 -12.66 -16.49
C GLY A 31 0.82 -13.49 -15.64
N PHE A 32 -0.20 -12.87 -15.04
CA PHE A 32 -1.24 -13.59 -14.34
C PHE A 32 -2.45 -13.76 -15.26
N SER A 33 -2.79 -15.01 -15.59
CA SER A 33 -3.93 -15.30 -16.44
C SER A 33 -5.23 -15.13 -15.65
N GLY A 34 -6.03 -14.12 -16.00
CA GLY A 34 -7.33 -13.84 -15.38
C GLY A 34 -7.28 -12.81 -14.25
N SER A 35 -8.33 -12.79 -13.43
CA SER A 35 -8.44 -11.92 -12.25
C SER A 35 -7.57 -12.45 -11.12
N LEU A 36 -6.97 -11.54 -10.34
CA LEU A 36 -6.28 -11.93 -9.11
C LEU A 36 -7.25 -12.62 -8.15
N PRO A 37 -6.85 -13.72 -7.50
CA PRO A 37 -7.68 -14.46 -6.53
C PRO A 37 -7.72 -13.78 -5.15
N PHE A 38 -6.98 -12.69 -4.96
CA PHE A 38 -6.93 -11.88 -3.75
C PHE A 38 -7.06 -10.40 -4.12
N LYS A 39 -7.48 -9.57 -3.17
CA LYS A 39 -7.57 -8.12 -3.36
C LYS A 39 -6.21 -7.49 -3.10
N LEU A 40 -5.58 -7.03 -4.17
CA LEU A 40 -4.36 -6.24 -4.14
C LEU A 40 -4.71 -4.75 -4.30
N GLN A 41 -4.22 -3.94 -3.39
CA GLN A 41 -4.28 -2.49 -3.47
C GLN A 41 -2.86 -1.93 -3.49
N THR A 42 -2.62 -0.93 -4.33
CA THR A 42 -1.37 -0.18 -4.38
C THR A 42 -1.62 1.30 -4.26
N GLY A 43 -0.60 2.04 -3.84
CA GLY A 43 -0.68 3.49 -3.73
C GLY A 43 0.56 4.08 -3.10
N TYR A 44 0.48 5.38 -2.81
CA TYR A 44 1.52 6.13 -2.14
C TYR A 44 1.02 6.67 -0.80
N ILE A 45 1.87 6.61 0.22
CA ILE A 45 1.64 7.22 1.53
C ILE A 45 2.70 8.32 1.68
N ARG A 46 2.24 9.56 1.89
CA ARG A 46 3.13 10.67 2.22
C ARG A 46 3.60 10.52 3.66
N VAL A 47 4.91 10.58 3.88
CA VAL A 47 5.53 10.45 5.20
C VAL A 47 6.24 11.69 5.68
N ASP A 48 6.55 12.61 4.77
CA ASP A 48 7.05 13.94 5.10
C ASP A 48 6.19 15.00 4.40
N GLU A 49 5.61 15.90 5.18
CA GLU A 49 4.78 16.99 4.68
C GLU A 49 5.59 18.12 4.03
N LYS A 50 6.87 18.26 4.40
CA LYS A 50 7.75 19.34 3.94
C LYS A 50 8.56 18.94 2.70
N GLU A 51 9.05 17.70 2.68
CA GLU A 51 10.03 17.23 1.69
C GLU A 51 9.42 16.40 0.55
N ASP A 52 8.07 16.34 0.45
CA ASP A 52 7.34 15.54 -0.54
C ASP A 52 7.78 14.07 -0.63
N VAL A 53 8.15 13.48 0.51
CA VAL A 53 8.59 12.08 0.58
C VAL A 53 7.36 11.17 0.61
N ASN A 54 7.26 10.31 -0.39
CA ASN A 54 6.16 9.37 -0.56
C ASN A 54 6.68 7.92 -0.61
N TYR A 55 6.11 7.03 0.21
CA TYR A 55 6.36 5.60 0.13
C TYR A 55 5.31 4.89 -0.70
N PHE A 56 5.76 4.07 -1.65
CA PHE A 56 4.89 3.15 -2.36
C PHE A 56 4.59 1.92 -1.51
N TYR A 57 3.34 1.43 -1.54
CA TYR A 57 2.94 0.22 -0.80
C TYR A 57 2.20 -0.80 -1.68
N TYR A 58 2.30 -2.07 -1.25
CA TYR A 58 1.46 -3.18 -1.68
C TYR A 58 0.63 -3.66 -0.49
N PHE A 59 -0.69 -3.57 -0.57
CA PHE A 59 -1.61 -4.06 0.46
C PHE A 59 -2.40 -5.25 -0.09
N ILE A 60 -2.25 -6.40 0.55
CA ILE A 60 -2.98 -7.63 0.20
C ILE A 60 -3.94 -7.93 1.32
N GLU A 61 -5.24 -7.92 1.01
CA GLU A 61 -6.28 -8.24 1.98
C GLU A 61 -6.25 -9.73 2.34
N SER A 62 -6.51 -10.05 3.60
CA SER A 62 -6.54 -11.44 4.06
C SER A 62 -7.65 -12.25 3.38
N GLU A 63 -7.33 -13.47 2.94
CA GLU A 63 -8.23 -14.31 2.13
C GLU A 63 -9.42 -14.90 2.91
N ARG A 64 -9.34 -15.00 4.25
CA ARG A 64 -10.39 -15.65 5.07
C ARG A 64 -11.31 -14.66 5.77
N ASN A 65 -10.81 -13.95 6.78
CA ASN A 65 -11.61 -13.01 7.57
C ASN A 65 -10.89 -11.67 7.71
N PRO A 66 -10.92 -10.82 6.67
CA PRO A 66 -10.13 -9.59 6.64
C PRO A 66 -10.55 -8.55 7.67
N ARG A 67 -11.77 -8.64 8.22
CA ARG A 67 -12.23 -7.72 9.26
C ARG A 67 -11.64 -8.02 10.64
N ASP A 68 -11.42 -9.29 10.93
CA ASP A 68 -10.96 -9.74 12.26
C ASP A 68 -9.47 -10.10 12.30
N ASN A 69 -8.84 -10.26 11.14
CA ASN A 69 -7.42 -10.59 11.03
C ASN A 69 -6.53 -9.35 11.31
N PRO A 70 -5.38 -9.53 11.98
CA PRO A 70 -4.50 -8.42 12.29
C PRO A 70 -3.82 -7.84 11.05
N LEU A 71 -3.44 -6.56 11.12
CA LEU A 71 -2.60 -5.93 10.12
C LEU A 71 -1.14 -6.37 10.33
N MET A 72 -0.50 -6.85 9.26
CA MET A 72 0.93 -7.17 9.24
C MET A 72 1.67 -6.17 8.36
N LEU A 73 2.63 -5.45 8.95
CA LEU A 73 3.55 -4.60 8.21
C LEU A 73 4.84 -5.39 7.93
N TRP A 74 5.21 -5.45 6.66
CA TRP A 74 6.45 -6.08 6.21
C TRP A 74 7.39 -5.04 5.63
N LEU A 75 8.64 -5.03 6.09
CA LEU A 75 9.69 -4.14 5.61
C LEU A 75 10.91 -4.98 5.26
N SER A 76 11.43 -4.79 4.05
CA SER A 76 12.72 -5.38 3.68
C SER A 76 13.85 -4.62 4.38
N GLY A 77 14.86 -5.37 4.84
CA GLY A 77 16.06 -4.79 5.46
C GLY A 77 17.04 -4.22 4.44
N GLY A 78 18.23 -3.84 4.92
CA GLY A 78 19.26 -3.17 4.11
C GLY A 78 18.89 -1.73 3.74
N PRO A 79 19.86 -0.89 3.37
CA PRO A 79 19.55 0.44 2.85
C PRO A 79 19.07 0.35 1.40
N GLY A 80 17.86 0.83 1.12
CA GLY A 80 17.33 1.01 -0.24
C GLY A 80 16.74 -0.23 -0.91
N CYS A 81 16.69 -1.39 -0.25
CA CYS A 81 16.05 -2.57 -0.81
C CYS A 81 14.53 -2.41 -0.88
N SER A 82 13.93 -2.81 -2.01
CA SER A 82 12.48 -2.71 -2.22
C SER A 82 11.73 -3.84 -1.52
N VAL A 83 10.61 -3.51 -0.87
CA VAL A 83 9.69 -4.48 -0.26
C VAL A 83 9.09 -5.46 -1.28
N LEU A 84 9.16 -5.15 -2.57
CA LEU A 84 8.71 -6.05 -3.64
C LEU A 84 9.49 -7.37 -3.62
N SER A 85 10.75 -7.40 -3.19
CA SER A 85 11.51 -8.66 -3.09
C SER A 85 10.91 -9.59 -2.05
N GLY A 86 10.55 -9.07 -0.88
CA GLY A 86 9.89 -9.85 0.17
C GLY A 86 8.52 -10.36 -0.28
N LEU A 87 7.78 -9.54 -1.03
CA LEU A 87 6.54 -9.97 -1.65
C LEU A 87 6.76 -11.08 -2.70
N ALA A 88 7.77 -10.94 -3.55
CA ALA A 88 8.03 -11.86 -4.66
C ALA A 88 8.62 -13.22 -4.23
N PHE A 89 9.45 -13.22 -3.18
CA PHE A 89 10.34 -14.33 -2.88
C PHE A 89 10.23 -14.87 -1.45
N GLU A 90 9.54 -14.17 -0.55
CA GLU A 90 9.46 -14.56 0.86
C GLU A 90 8.02 -14.87 1.30
N ILE A 91 7.15 -13.87 1.36
CA ILE A 91 5.84 -13.97 2.02
C ILE A 91 4.62 -13.82 1.10
N GLY A 92 4.79 -13.49 -0.17
CA GLY A 92 3.65 -13.20 -1.05
C GLY A 92 2.85 -14.42 -1.47
N SER A 93 1.57 -14.20 -1.75
CA SER A 93 0.62 -15.21 -2.23
C SER A 93 0.84 -15.66 -3.68
N PHE A 94 1.86 -15.13 -4.37
CA PHE A 94 2.19 -15.48 -5.75
C PHE A 94 3.70 -15.64 -5.94
N LYS A 95 4.08 -16.50 -6.88
CA LYS A 95 5.49 -16.81 -7.19
C LYS A 95 5.83 -16.34 -8.60
N PHE A 96 6.98 -15.70 -8.73
CA PHE A 96 7.51 -15.35 -10.05
C PHE A 96 8.03 -16.60 -10.75
N ASN A 97 7.72 -16.73 -12.04
CA ASN A 97 8.29 -17.78 -12.88
C ASN A 97 9.62 -17.29 -13.48
N TYR A 98 10.74 -17.83 -12.97
CA TYR A 98 12.09 -17.48 -13.41
C TYR A 98 12.40 -17.86 -14.87
N TYR A 99 11.64 -18.78 -15.47
CA TYR A 99 11.84 -19.20 -16.87
C TYR A 99 11.19 -18.25 -17.88
N THR A 100 10.25 -17.39 -17.44
CA THR A 100 9.51 -16.47 -18.32
C THR A 100 9.92 -15.02 -18.12
N TYR A 101 10.43 -14.65 -16.93
CA TYR A 101 10.93 -13.31 -16.63
C TYR A 101 12.45 -13.34 -16.49
N ILE A 102 13.15 -13.41 -17.62
CA ILE A 102 14.55 -12.97 -17.66
C ILE A 102 14.51 -11.46 -17.46
N ILE A 103 14.81 -11.03 -16.24
CA ILE A 103 15.25 -9.67 -15.99
C ILE A 103 16.59 -9.57 -16.73
N PHE A 104 16.57 -9.01 -17.94
CA PHE A 104 17.79 -8.44 -18.48
C PHE A 104 18.22 -7.41 -17.44
N TRP A 105 19.32 -7.68 -16.75
CA TRP A 105 20.09 -6.63 -16.11
C TRP A 105 20.42 -5.62 -17.23
N LEU A 106 19.61 -4.57 -17.33
CA LEU A 106 20.02 -3.38 -18.04
C LEU A 106 21.11 -2.75 -17.16
N GLU A 107 22.34 -2.76 -17.66
CA GLU A 107 23.36 -1.80 -17.24
C GLU A 107 22.83 -0.37 -17.43
#